data_AF-A0A543PJZ5-F1
#
_entry.id   AF-A0A543PJZ5-F1
#
_cell.length_a   1.000
_cell.length_b   1.000
_cell.length_c   1.000
_cell.angle_alpha   90.00
_cell.angle_beta   90.00
_cell.angle_gamma   90.00
#
_symmetry.space_group_name_H-M   'P 1'
#
loop_
_entity.id
_entity.type
_entity.pdbx_description
1 polymer ?
#
loop_
_entity_poly.entity_id
_entity_poly.type
_entity_poly.pdbx_seq_one_letter_code
_entity_poly.pdbx_strand_id
1 'polypeptide(L)' 'MTRWEYRHTPAATPLGELNALGADGWEVVGPRELTEQVGGGRRTEEHVLLLRRPAPTSTGMVTGD' A
#
# COMPACT_ATOMS: atom_id res chain seq x y z
N MET A 1 -2.38 19.41 -6.58
CA MET A 1 -1.88 18.05 -6.92
C MET A 1 -2.24 17.13 -5.78
N THR A 2 -2.88 15.99 -6.06
CA THR A 2 -3.26 15.00 -5.03
C THR A 2 -2.03 14.23 -4.58
N ARG A 3 -1.78 14.19 -3.27
CA ARG A 3 -0.74 13.32 -2.68
C ARG A 3 -1.32 11.91 -2.53
N TRP A 4 -0.53 10.90 -2.83
CA TRP A 4 -0.92 9.50 -2.74
C TRP A 4 -0.11 8.78 -1.64
N GLU A 5 -0.77 7.89 -0.91
CA GLU A 5 -0.13 6.87 -0.08
C GLU A 5 -0.02 5.57 -0.88
N TYR A 6 1.04 4.81 -0.64
CA TYR A 6 1.30 3.53 -1.30
C TYR A 6 1.52 2.44 -0.27
N ARG A 7 1.09 1.22 -0.60
CA ARG A 7 1.27 0.02 0.23
C ARG A 7 1.52 -1.18 -0.67
N HIS A 8 2.32 -2.12 -0.19
CA HIS A 8 2.47 -3.45 -0.79
C HIS A 8 1.69 -4.48 0.03
N THR A 9 1.10 -5.45 -0.65
CA THR A 9 0.51 -6.65 -0.06
C THR A 9 0.93 -7.87 -0.88
N PRO A 10 1.06 -9.07 -0.31
CA PRO A 10 1.38 -10.26 -1.09
C PRO A 10 0.46 -10.46 -2.29
N ALA A 11 0.98 -10.94 -3.41
CA ALA A 11 0.13 -11.24 -4.58
C ALA A 11 -0.90 -12.35 -4.29
N ALA A 12 -0.62 -13.20 -3.31
CA ALA A 12 -1.51 -14.27 -2.84
C ALA A 12 -2.51 -13.82 -1.76
N THR A 13 -2.66 -12.52 -1.50
CA THR A 13 -3.61 -12.01 -0.49
C THR A 13 -5.05 -12.48 -0.80
N PRO A 14 -5.76 -13.07 0.17
CA PRO A 14 -7.14 -13.52 0.00
C PRO A 14 -8.09 -12.39 -0.42
N LEU A 15 -9.09 -12.73 -1.24
CA LEU A 15 -10.05 -11.74 -1.75
C LEU A 15 -10.78 -10.98 -0.61
N GLY A 16 -11.07 -11.65 0.51
CA GLY A 16 -11.69 -11.00 1.67
C GLY A 16 -10.83 -9.87 2.27
N GLU A 17 -9.51 -10.06 2.30
CA GLU A 17 -8.57 -9.04 2.78
C GLU A 17 -8.42 -7.91 1.76
N LEU A 18 -8.41 -8.22 0.46
CA LEU A 18 -8.42 -7.20 -0.60
C LEU A 18 -9.69 -6.35 -0.54
N ASN A 19 -10.84 -6.96 -0.25
CA ASN A 19 -12.11 -6.24 -0.09
C ASN A 19 -12.07 -5.31 1.13
N ALA A 20 -11.48 -5.73 2.24
CA ALA A 20 -11.29 -4.87 3.41
C ALA A 20 -10.38 -3.66 3.08
N LEU A 21 -9.30 -3.88 2.34
CA LEU A 21 -8.43 -2.80 1.86
C LEU A 21 -9.19 -1.83 0.93
N GLY A 22 -10.05 -2.36 0.06
CA GLY A 22 -10.93 -1.56 -0.80
C GLY A 22 -11.91 -0.70 0.01
N ALA A 23 -12.50 -1.26 1.07
CA ALA A 23 -13.37 -0.53 1.99
C ALA A 23 -12.62 0.60 2.73
N ASP A 24 -11.32 0.42 3.01
CA ASP A 24 -10.43 1.44 3.58
C ASP A 24 -9.92 2.47 2.54
N GLY A 25 -10.44 2.41 1.30
CA GLY A 25 -10.14 3.35 0.22
C GLY A 25 -8.86 3.04 -0.55
N TRP A 26 -8.29 1.83 -0.40
CA TRP A 26 -7.14 1.40 -1.21
C TRP A 26 -7.57 0.86 -2.57
N GLU A 27 -6.86 1.30 -3.60
CA GLU A 27 -7.04 0.86 -4.98
C GLU A 27 -5.83 0.03 -5.42
N VAL A 28 -6.07 -1.09 -6.11
CA VAL A 28 -4.99 -1.88 -6.72
C VAL A 28 -4.47 -1.13 -7.95
N VAL A 29 -3.17 -0.87 -7.97
CA VAL A 29 -2.45 -0.30 -9.11
C VAL A 29 -2.01 -1.41 -10.07
N GLY A 30 -1.54 -2.53 -9.53
CA GLY A 30 -1.09 -3.68 -10.30
C GLY A 30 -0.04 -4.53 -9.59
N PRO A 31 0.40 -5.63 -10.23
CA PRO A 31 1.47 -6.47 -9.70
C PRO A 31 2.83 -5.75 -9.76
N ARG A 32 3.70 -6.09 -8.81
CA ARG A 32 5.04 -5.53 -8.68
C ARG A 32 5.98 -6.59 -8.12
N GLU A 33 7.20 -6.65 -8.64
CA GLU A 33 8.26 -7.46 -8.07
C GLU A 33 9.03 -6.64 -7.03
N LEU A 34 9.17 -7.19 -5.83
CA LEU A 34 9.96 -6.62 -4.76
C LEU A 34 11.21 -7.48 -4.58
N THR A 35 12.38 -6.88 -4.84
CA THR A 35 13.67 -7.51 -4.54
C THR A 35 14.18 -6.92 -3.23
N GLU A 36 14.14 -7.71 -2.15
CA GLU A 36 14.75 -7.34 -0.87
C GLU A 36 16.10 -8.04 -0.71
N GLN A 37 17.11 -7.27 -0.32
CA GLN A 37 18.41 -7.80 0.06
C GLN A 37 18.41 -8.09 1.56
N VAL A 38 18.31 -9.37 1.91
CA VAL A 38 18.43 -9.82 3.29
C VAL A 38 19.92 -9.99 3.60
N GLY A 39 20.36 -9.55 4.78
CA GLY A 39 21.77 -9.54 5.19
C GLY A 39 22.49 -10.87 4.89
N GLY A 40 23.72 -10.78 4.37
CA GLY A 40 24.50 -11.95 3.93
C GLY A 40 24.45 -12.25 2.42
N GLY A 41 23.86 -11.36 1.61
CA GLY A 41 23.88 -11.47 0.14
C GLY A 41 22.74 -12.29 -0.47
N ARG A 42 21.76 -12.71 0.33
CA ARG A 42 20.56 -13.41 -0.15
C ARG A 42 19.55 -12.38 -0.64
N ARG A 43 19.20 -12.45 -1.93
CA ARG A 43 18.09 -11.70 -2.52
C ARG A 43 16.83 -12.54 -2.42
N THR A 44 15.76 -11.95 -1.93
CA THR A 44 14.42 -12.54 -1.98
C THR A 44 13.61 -11.75 -3.01
N GLU A 45 13.05 -12.47 -3.98
CA GLU A 45 12.11 -11.91 -4.95
C GLU A 45 10.70 -12.29 -4.51
N GLU A 46 9.90 -11.29 -4.16
CA GLU A 46 8.51 -11.47 -3.77
C GLU A 46 7.58 -10.79 -4.79
N HIS A 47 6.53 -11.51 -5.20
CA HIS A 47 5.44 -10.96 -5.99
C HIS A 47 4.43 -10.30 -5.06
N VAL A 48 4.24 -8.99 -5.24
CA VAL A 48 3.30 -8.19 -4.45
C VAL A 48 2.29 -7.49 -5.36
N LEU A 49 1.18 -7.06 -4.79
CA LEU A 49 0.31 -6.05 -5.39
C LEU A 49 0.67 -4.68 -4.81
N LEU A 50 0.81 -3.70 -5.68
CA LEU A 50 0.92 -2.30 -5.30
C LEU A 50 -0.49 -1.71 -5.17
N LEU A 51 -0.77 -1.11 -4.02
CA LEU A 51 -1.99 -0.38 -3.76
C LEU A 51 -1.68 1.10 -3.56
N ARG A 52 -2.66 1.94 -3.89
CA ARG A 52 -2.61 3.38 -3.61
C ARG A 52 -3.91 3.88 -3.01
N ARG A 53 -3.84 4.98 -2.27
CA ARG A 53 -5.02 5.77 -1.91
C ARG A 53 -4.66 7.26 -1.81
N PRO A 54 -5.62 8.18 -1.94
CA PRO A 54 -5.36 9.59 -1.67
C PRO A 54 -4.86 9.73 -0.23
N ALA A 55 -3.72 10.41 -0.05
CA ALA A 55 -3.24 10.72 1.28
C ALA A 55 -4.28 11.58 1.99
N PRO A 56 -4.55 11.35 3.29
CA PRO A 56 -5.42 12.22 4.04
C PRO A 56 -4.88 13.64 3.89
N THR A 57 -5.72 14.55 3.39
CA THR A 57 -5.44 15.97 3.54
C THR A 57 -5.30 16.18 5.03
N SER A 58 -4.15 16.70 5.49
CA SER A 58 -4.04 17.26 6.83
C SER A 58 -5.03 18.41 6.91
N THR A 59 -6.30 18.11 7.14
CA THR A 59 -7.31 19.07 7.52
C THR A 59 -6.82 19.57 8.87
N GLY A 60 -6.30 20.80 8.86
CA GLY A 60 -5.74 21.42 10.04
C GLY A 60 -6.67 21.21 11.23
N MET A 61 -6.07 20.84 12.34
CA MET A 61 -6.69 20.92 13.65
C MET A 61 -7.21 22.36 13.79
N VAL A 62 -8.50 22.58 13.57
CA VAL A 62 -9.17 23.79 14.04
C VAL A 62 -9.29 23.57 15.54
N THR A 63 -8.27 24.03 16.28
CA THR A 63 -8.40 24.27 17.70
C THR A 63 -9.51 25.29 17.85
N GLY A 64 -10.66 24.85 18.39
CA GLY A 64 -11.74 25.76 18.77
C GLY A 64 -11.22 26.73 19.83
N ASP A 65 -11.59 27.99 19.63
CA ASP A 65 -11.38 29.15 20.51
C ASP A 65 -11.78 28.89 21.97
#